data_AF-A0A9W7XS37-F1
#
_entry.id   AF-A0A9W7XS37-F1
#
_cell.length_a   1.000
_cell.length_b   1.000
_cell.length_c   1.000
_cell.angle_alpha   90.00
_cell.angle_beta   90.00
_cell.angle_gamma   90.00
#
_symmetry.space_group_name_H-M   'P 1'
#
loop_
_entity.id
_entity.type
_entity.pdbx_description
1 polymer ?
#
loop_
_entity_poly.entity_id
_entity_poly.type
_entity_poly.pdbx_seq_one_letter_code
_entity_poly.pdbx_strand_id
1 'polypeptide(L)'
;MSAKVEACEIAAGSVITFDFKEEEGTDGRAIENEHNGPITAYMAPAESQGQGAVWFKIFEQGYDMDSDMWAINILNENDGLIDITIPADIKAGDYILRGEILALHLADQGVFEVYCNCVHLTVTGGGDAVPEGIDLKEMYGDTDGNPGLLWDLYDGEKKEYPIPGPKVYEAGTAPAGGNNVNSPSKDVSSEKSSEKVTEEEEQDDDENDNKSDKKSRNGNGKSGNNSPSETEDDTGPTATSSSDEPALSASSIDPVNNNIKLQRPCNKVRKRRR
;
A
#
# COMPACT_ATOMS: atom_id res chain seq x y z
N MET A 1 18.59 -23.56 -24.32
CA MET A 1 17.60 -24.21 -23.44
C MET A 1 16.88 -23.08 -22.72
N SER A 2 15.56 -23.07 -22.63
CA SER A 2 14.89 -22.09 -21.76
C SER A 2 15.17 -22.46 -20.30
N ALA A 3 15.43 -21.48 -19.44
CA ALA A 3 15.42 -21.72 -18.01
C ALA A 3 13.98 -22.09 -17.59
N LYS A 4 13.82 -23.17 -16.82
CA LYS A 4 12.53 -23.45 -16.20
C LYS A 4 12.41 -22.56 -14.97
N VAL A 5 11.54 -21.55 -15.04
CA VAL A 5 11.16 -20.76 -13.87
C VAL A 5 10.47 -21.68 -12.86
N GLU A 6 10.86 -21.61 -11.60
CA GLU A 6 10.20 -22.35 -10.52
C GLU A 6 9.00 -21.54 -10.02
N ALA A 7 7.83 -21.80 -10.60
CA ALA A 7 6.58 -21.18 -10.17
C ALA A 7 6.04 -21.82 -8.86
N CYS A 8 5.43 -20.99 -8.02
CA CYS A 8 4.72 -21.39 -6.80
C CYS A 8 3.24 -21.61 -7.13
N GLU A 9 2.78 -22.87 -7.08
CA GLU A 9 1.38 -23.24 -7.30
C GLU A 9 0.53 -22.82 -6.10
N ILE A 10 -0.50 -22.01 -6.33
CA ILE A 10 -1.37 -21.44 -5.29
C ILE A 10 -2.83 -21.43 -5.76
N ALA A 11 -3.79 -21.56 -4.86
CA ALA A 11 -5.21 -21.44 -5.20
C ALA A 11 -5.68 -19.98 -5.07
N ALA A 12 -6.51 -19.53 -6.01
CA ALA A 12 -7.22 -18.25 -5.91
C ALA A 12 -7.97 -18.14 -4.56
N GLY A 13 -7.96 -16.97 -3.94
CA GLY A 13 -8.48 -16.76 -2.58
C GLY A 13 -7.55 -17.22 -1.44
N SER A 14 -6.36 -17.76 -1.75
CA SER A 14 -5.37 -18.11 -0.71
C SER A 14 -4.51 -16.91 -0.30
N VAL A 15 -4.01 -16.95 0.93
CA VAL A 15 -2.99 -16.01 1.41
C VAL A 15 -1.59 -16.51 1.03
N ILE A 16 -0.77 -15.60 0.49
CA ILE A 16 0.68 -15.75 0.34
C ILE A 16 1.40 -14.77 1.27
N THR A 17 2.49 -15.20 1.91
CA THR A 17 3.29 -14.36 2.79
C THR A 17 4.57 -13.91 2.08
N PHE A 18 4.78 -12.60 1.91
CA PHE A 18 6.10 -12.04 1.61
C PHE A 18 6.96 -12.01 2.89
N ASP A 19 8.27 -12.27 2.76
CA ASP A 19 9.26 -12.24 3.85
C ASP A 19 10.38 -11.27 3.40
N PHE A 20 10.19 -9.97 3.68
CA PHE A 20 11.16 -8.91 3.38
C PHE A 20 12.27 -8.90 4.43
N LYS A 21 13.53 -8.90 3.96
CA LYS A 21 14.73 -8.98 4.79
C LYS A 21 15.84 -8.09 4.25
N GLU A 22 16.51 -7.43 5.18
CA GLU A 22 17.85 -6.87 5.00
C GLU A 22 18.89 -8.02 4.85
N GLU A 23 20.15 -7.72 4.53
CA GLU A 23 21.17 -8.76 4.34
C GLU A 23 21.48 -9.59 5.62
N GLU A 24 21.95 -10.83 5.45
CA GLU A 24 22.28 -11.72 6.57
C GLU A 24 23.44 -11.14 7.42
N GLY A 25 23.10 -10.49 8.55
CA GLY A 25 24.08 -9.96 9.50
C GLY A 25 23.63 -8.72 10.28
N THR A 26 22.50 -8.11 9.91
CA THR A 26 21.95 -6.92 10.59
C THR A 26 21.08 -7.30 11.80
N ASP A 27 20.29 -6.35 12.33
CA ASP A 27 19.46 -6.56 13.54
C ASP A 27 18.23 -7.47 13.33
N GLY A 28 17.88 -7.77 12.06
CA GLY A 28 16.80 -8.69 11.67
C GLY A 28 15.56 -8.03 11.05
N ARG A 29 15.52 -6.69 10.97
CA ARG A 29 14.47 -5.90 10.29
C ARG A 29 14.34 -6.20 8.79
N ALA A 30 13.36 -5.59 8.14
CA ALA A 30 13.15 -5.67 6.70
C ALA A 30 13.83 -4.53 5.94
N ILE A 31 13.81 -3.31 6.50
CA ILE A 31 14.40 -2.08 5.95
C ILE A 31 14.77 -1.11 7.09
N GLU A 32 15.67 -0.16 6.86
CA GLU A 32 15.96 0.95 7.78
C GLU A 32 14.71 1.83 8.01
N ASN A 33 14.48 2.29 9.25
CA ASN A 33 13.23 2.98 9.64
C ASN A 33 13.07 4.37 9.00
N GLU A 34 14.15 4.95 8.49
CA GLU A 34 14.15 6.21 7.75
C GLU A 34 13.47 6.09 6.38
N HIS A 35 13.32 4.87 5.85
CA HIS A 35 12.72 4.60 4.52
C HIS A 35 11.18 4.59 4.58
N ASN A 36 10.62 5.60 5.26
CA ASN A 36 9.17 5.79 5.39
C ASN A 36 8.49 5.88 4.02
N GLY A 37 7.35 5.19 3.88
CA GLY A 37 6.60 5.08 2.64
C GLY A 37 5.68 3.85 2.61
N PRO A 38 4.91 3.68 1.53
CA PRO A 38 3.93 2.61 1.40
C PRO A 38 4.56 1.26 1.03
N ILE A 39 3.78 0.21 1.23
CA ILE A 39 4.04 -1.13 0.70
C ILE A 39 2.86 -1.53 -0.19
N THR A 40 3.16 -2.02 -1.39
CA THR A 40 2.15 -2.41 -2.39
C THR A 40 2.42 -3.82 -2.91
N ALA A 41 1.40 -4.46 -3.48
CA ALA A 41 1.61 -5.58 -4.38
C ALA A 41 0.67 -5.56 -5.59
N TYR A 42 1.23 -5.98 -6.73
CA TYR A 42 0.55 -6.03 -8.02
C TYR A 42 0.67 -7.43 -8.63
N MET A 43 -0.34 -7.85 -9.38
CA MET A 43 -0.28 -9.03 -10.23
C MET A 43 -0.36 -8.64 -11.71
N ALA A 44 0.31 -9.43 -12.56
CA ALA A 44 0.20 -9.38 -14.02
C ALA A 44 0.26 -10.80 -14.61
N PRO A 45 -0.42 -11.10 -15.74
CA PRO A 45 -0.30 -12.40 -16.42
C PRO A 45 1.14 -12.64 -16.88
N ALA A 46 1.71 -13.82 -16.63
CA ALA A 46 3.14 -14.05 -16.83
C ALA A 46 3.59 -13.95 -18.30
N GLU A 47 2.70 -14.19 -19.26
CA GLU A 47 2.94 -14.01 -20.70
C GLU A 47 3.17 -12.55 -21.12
N SER A 48 2.74 -11.58 -20.30
CA SER A 48 3.02 -10.15 -20.52
C SER A 48 4.48 -9.77 -20.27
N GLN A 49 5.23 -10.61 -19.55
CA GLN A 49 6.56 -10.31 -19.02
C GLN A 49 6.60 -9.04 -18.14
N GLY A 50 5.45 -8.57 -17.64
CA GLY A 50 5.33 -7.32 -16.88
C GLY A 50 5.32 -6.04 -17.73
N GLN A 51 5.17 -6.14 -19.05
CA GLN A 51 5.24 -5.01 -19.98
C GLN A 51 3.85 -4.49 -20.37
N GLY A 52 3.67 -3.17 -20.39
CA GLY A 52 2.42 -2.51 -20.80
C GLY A 52 1.40 -2.40 -19.67
N ALA A 53 0.17 -2.06 -20.05
CA ALA A 53 -0.98 -1.92 -19.15
C ALA A 53 -1.51 -3.28 -18.64
N VAL A 54 -0.76 -3.91 -17.73
CA VAL A 54 -0.97 -5.30 -17.29
C VAL A 54 -0.97 -5.52 -15.78
N TRP A 55 -0.57 -4.51 -15.00
CA TRP A 55 -0.43 -4.62 -13.54
C TRP A 55 -1.68 -4.14 -12.80
N PHE A 56 -2.39 -5.05 -12.13
CA PHE A 56 -3.49 -4.71 -11.23
C PHE A 56 -3.02 -4.83 -9.77
N LYS A 57 -3.36 -3.84 -8.94
CA LYS A 57 -2.99 -3.80 -7.51
C LYS A 57 -3.86 -4.79 -6.74
N ILE A 58 -3.28 -5.60 -5.86
CA ILE A 58 -4.00 -6.56 -4.99
C ILE A 58 -3.78 -6.31 -3.48
N PHE A 59 -2.86 -5.40 -3.13
CA PHE A 59 -2.58 -5.02 -1.75
C PHE A 59 -1.97 -3.60 -1.73
N GLU A 60 -2.33 -2.82 -0.71
CA GLU A 60 -1.60 -1.63 -0.31
C GLU A 60 -1.69 -1.39 1.20
N GLN A 61 -0.63 -0.79 1.74
CA GLN A 61 -0.58 -0.24 3.08
C GLN A 61 0.26 1.05 3.02
N GLY A 62 -0.25 2.14 3.60
CA GLY A 62 0.37 3.47 3.53
C GLY A 62 0.86 3.97 4.89
N TYR A 63 0.63 5.26 5.15
CA TYR A 63 0.71 5.85 6.48
C TYR A 63 -0.62 5.63 7.23
N ASP A 64 -0.55 5.12 8.45
CA ASP A 64 -1.68 4.97 9.37
C ASP A 64 -1.72 6.16 10.33
N MET A 65 -2.76 6.99 10.18
CA MET A 65 -2.97 8.19 10.98
C MET A 65 -3.38 7.91 12.44
N ASP A 66 -3.94 6.73 12.73
CA ASP A 66 -4.38 6.35 14.09
C ASP A 66 -3.20 5.83 14.93
N SER A 67 -2.28 5.07 14.33
CA SER A 67 -1.08 4.56 15.01
C SER A 67 0.17 5.43 14.87
N ASP A 68 0.15 6.42 13.96
CA ASP A 68 1.29 7.28 13.62
C ASP A 68 2.48 6.56 12.96
N MET A 69 2.19 5.51 12.19
CA MET A 69 3.19 4.63 11.59
C MET A 69 3.06 4.52 10.08
N TRP A 70 4.19 4.40 9.39
CA TRP A 70 4.25 3.95 8.00
C TRP A 70 4.22 2.43 7.91
N ALA A 71 3.78 1.93 6.76
CA ALA A 71 3.76 0.50 6.44
C ALA A 71 5.10 -0.20 6.72
N ILE A 72 6.24 0.47 6.49
CA ILE A 72 7.57 -0.08 6.79
C ILE A 72 7.87 -0.24 8.29
N ASN A 73 7.28 0.58 9.17
CA ASN A 73 7.44 0.38 10.62
C ASN A 73 6.64 -0.86 11.05
N ILE A 74 5.40 -0.99 10.57
CA ILE A 74 4.52 -2.15 10.82
C ILE A 74 5.12 -3.44 10.22
N LEU A 75 5.79 -3.35 9.07
CA LEU A 75 6.56 -4.43 8.47
C LEU A 75 7.71 -4.89 9.37
N ASN A 76 8.49 -3.94 9.90
CA ASN A 76 9.59 -4.22 10.82
C ASN A 76 9.08 -4.84 12.14
N GLU A 77 7.96 -4.37 12.69
CA GLU A 77 7.31 -4.98 13.87
C GLU A 77 6.81 -6.41 13.60
N ASN A 78 6.28 -6.69 12.40
CA ASN A 78 5.75 -7.99 12.01
C ASN A 78 6.82 -8.94 11.42
N ASP A 79 8.05 -8.93 11.96
CA ASP A 79 9.14 -9.85 11.58
C ASP A 79 9.60 -9.71 10.11
N GLY A 80 9.23 -8.63 9.41
CA GLY A 80 9.39 -8.45 7.95
C GLY A 80 8.35 -9.18 7.09
N LEU A 81 7.25 -9.65 7.69
CA LEU A 81 6.24 -10.45 7.00
C LEU A 81 5.04 -9.62 6.54
N ILE A 82 4.49 -9.93 5.36
CA ILE A 82 3.22 -9.38 4.88
C ILE A 82 2.36 -10.50 4.32
N ASP A 83 1.15 -10.66 4.87
CA ASP A 83 0.16 -11.62 4.38
C ASP A 83 -0.75 -10.95 3.34
N ILE A 84 -0.72 -11.45 2.10
CA ILE A 84 -1.43 -10.89 0.94
C ILE A 84 -2.39 -11.94 0.38
N THR A 85 -3.65 -11.55 0.13
CA THR A 85 -4.66 -12.47 -0.43
C THR A 85 -4.62 -12.43 -1.96
N ILE A 86 -4.40 -13.58 -2.60
CA ILE A 86 -4.61 -13.72 -4.05
C ILE A 86 -6.13 -13.59 -4.32
N PRO A 87 -6.58 -12.72 -5.25
CA PRO A 87 -8.02 -12.59 -5.55
C PRO A 87 -8.71 -13.92 -5.87
N ALA A 88 -9.99 -14.04 -5.51
CA ALA A 88 -10.71 -15.32 -5.52
C ALA A 88 -11.45 -15.63 -6.83
N ASP A 89 -11.61 -14.65 -7.71
CA ASP A 89 -12.41 -14.69 -8.94
C ASP A 89 -11.59 -14.49 -10.23
N ILE A 90 -10.31 -14.12 -10.10
CA ILE A 90 -9.38 -14.05 -11.23
C ILE A 90 -9.23 -15.41 -11.92
N LYS A 91 -8.96 -15.35 -13.22
CA LYS A 91 -8.75 -16.52 -14.06
C LYS A 91 -7.52 -17.34 -13.66
N ALA A 92 -7.64 -18.66 -13.65
CA ALA A 92 -6.49 -19.57 -13.52
C ALA A 92 -5.45 -19.35 -14.63
N GLY A 93 -4.16 -19.39 -14.26
CA GLY A 93 -3.05 -19.13 -15.18
C GLY A 93 -1.73 -18.89 -14.46
N ASP A 94 -0.66 -18.67 -15.23
CA ASP A 94 0.63 -18.25 -14.68
C ASP A 94 0.65 -16.72 -14.51
N TYR A 95 1.10 -16.23 -13.36
CA TYR A 95 1.17 -14.81 -13.02
C TYR A 95 2.54 -14.42 -12.49
N ILE A 96 2.88 -13.14 -12.61
CA ILE A 96 3.94 -12.48 -11.86
C ILE A 96 3.26 -11.70 -10.73
N LEU A 97 3.63 -12.00 -9.47
CA LEU A 97 3.27 -11.21 -8.29
C LEU A 97 4.47 -10.34 -7.91
N ARG A 98 4.32 -9.02 -8.00
CA ARG A 98 5.32 -8.01 -7.64
C ARG A 98 4.96 -7.41 -6.29
N GLY A 99 5.78 -7.64 -5.27
CA GLY A 99 5.73 -6.89 -4.01
C GLY A 99 6.74 -5.75 -4.03
N GLU A 100 6.41 -4.61 -3.42
CA GLU A 100 7.22 -3.39 -3.44
C GLU A 100 7.16 -2.63 -2.11
N ILE A 101 8.31 -2.12 -1.67
CA ILE A 101 8.38 -0.96 -0.77
C ILE A 101 8.79 0.26 -1.61
N LEU A 102 8.09 1.37 -1.45
CA LEU A 102 8.44 2.68 -2.02
C LEU A 102 8.95 3.57 -0.89
N ALA A 103 10.23 3.94 -0.87
CA ALA A 103 10.78 4.82 0.17
C ALA A 103 10.75 6.29 -0.29
N LEU A 104 10.21 7.16 0.56
CA LEU A 104 9.91 8.56 0.26
C LEU A 104 10.88 9.55 0.91
N HIS A 105 12.01 9.07 1.44
CA HIS A 105 12.91 9.88 2.30
C HIS A 105 13.60 11.06 1.61
N LEU A 106 13.51 11.15 0.28
CA LEU A 106 13.94 12.27 -0.58
C LEU A 106 12.84 12.70 -1.59
N ALA A 107 11.58 12.30 -1.37
CA ALA A 107 10.51 12.52 -2.34
C ALA A 107 10.13 14.01 -2.50
N ASP A 108 10.34 14.80 -1.44
CA ASP A 108 10.33 16.28 -1.46
C ASP A 108 11.31 16.88 -2.48
N GLN A 109 12.42 16.19 -2.74
CA GLN A 109 13.46 16.54 -3.70
C GLN A 109 13.27 15.87 -5.08
N GLY A 110 12.13 15.18 -5.29
CA GLY A 110 11.83 14.46 -6.53
C GLY A 110 12.55 13.12 -6.68
N VAL A 111 13.02 12.51 -5.58
CA VAL A 111 13.72 11.21 -5.59
C VAL A 111 13.02 10.23 -4.65
N PHE A 112 12.55 9.12 -5.20
CA PHE A 112 11.98 8.00 -4.45
C PHE A 112 12.73 6.70 -4.80
N GLU A 113 12.79 5.76 -3.86
CA GLU A 113 13.46 4.47 -4.07
C GLU A 113 12.45 3.32 -4.13
N VAL A 114 12.66 2.38 -5.05
CA VAL A 114 11.75 1.25 -5.30
C VAL A 114 12.44 -0.07 -4.97
N TYR A 115 12.05 -0.66 -3.84
CA TYR A 115 12.52 -1.97 -3.39
C TYR A 115 11.50 -3.05 -3.78
N CYS A 116 11.48 -3.45 -5.05
CA CYS A 116 10.53 -4.43 -5.56
C CYS A 116 11.12 -5.82 -5.83
N ASN A 117 10.35 -6.87 -5.55
CA ASN A 117 10.66 -8.26 -5.86
C ASN A 117 9.48 -8.95 -6.54
N CYS A 118 9.77 -9.74 -7.58
CA CYS A 118 8.78 -10.48 -8.36
C CYS A 118 8.83 -11.99 -8.05
N VAL A 119 7.66 -12.62 -7.94
CA VAL A 119 7.50 -14.07 -7.74
C VAL A 119 6.61 -14.61 -8.85
N HIS A 120 7.03 -15.69 -9.51
CA HIS A 120 6.18 -16.40 -10.45
C HIS A 120 5.24 -17.36 -9.72
N LEU A 121 3.94 -17.26 -10.02
CA LEU A 121 2.89 -18.07 -9.45
C LEU A 121 2.17 -18.85 -10.56
N THR A 122 1.67 -20.04 -10.24
CA THR A 122 0.67 -20.73 -11.04
C THR A 122 -0.63 -20.73 -10.23
N VAL A 123 -1.58 -19.88 -10.61
CA VAL A 123 -2.86 -19.70 -9.92
C VAL A 123 -3.85 -20.76 -10.39
N THR A 124 -4.43 -21.47 -9.44
CA THR A 124 -5.36 -22.58 -9.63
C THR A 124 -6.74 -22.26 -9.04
N GLY A 125 -7.79 -22.89 -9.56
CA GLY A 125 -9.17 -22.54 -9.19
C GLY A 125 -9.56 -21.17 -9.77
N GLY A 126 -10.19 -20.31 -8.96
CA GLY A 126 -10.59 -18.97 -9.37
C GLY A 126 -11.88 -18.93 -10.19
N GLY A 127 -12.00 -17.89 -11.02
CA GLY A 127 -13.14 -17.65 -11.90
C GLY A 127 -12.69 -17.35 -13.33
N ASP A 128 -13.33 -16.36 -13.96
CA ASP A 128 -13.01 -15.89 -15.32
C ASP A 128 -12.58 -14.40 -15.33
N ALA A 129 -12.41 -13.76 -14.17
CA ALA A 129 -12.10 -12.33 -14.12
C ALA A 129 -10.70 -12.02 -14.66
N VAL A 130 -10.62 -10.94 -15.43
CA VAL A 130 -9.38 -10.34 -15.95
C VAL A 130 -9.40 -8.87 -15.53
N PRO A 131 -8.72 -8.51 -14.42
CA PRO A 131 -8.68 -7.14 -13.95
C PRO A 131 -8.01 -6.20 -14.96
N GLU A 132 -8.45 -4.94 -15.00
CA GLU A 132 -7.80 -3.90 -15.79
C GLU A 132 -6.48 -3.49 -15.12
N GLY A 133 -5.39 -3.49 -15.90
CA GLY A 133 -4.04 -3.22 -15.41
C GLY A 133 -3.52 -1.85 -15.85
N ILE A 134 -2.56 -1.31 -15.09
CA ILE A 134 -1.78 -0.13 -15.47
C ILE A 134 -0.39 -0.52 -15.97
N ASP A 135 0.28 0.40 -16.68
CA ASP A 135 1.72 0.31 -16.89
C ASP A 135 2.42 1.00 -15.70
N LEU A 136 3.18 0.22 -14.93
CA LEU A 136 3.88 0.73 -13.76
C LEU A 136 4.96 1.77 -14.12
N LYS A 137 5.58 1.66 -15.32
CA LYS A 137 6.59 2.62 -15.77
C LYS A 137 5.97 3.97 -16.12
N GLU A 138 4.78 3.97 -16.71
CA GLU A 138 4.02 5.21 -16.94
C GLU A 138 3.59 5.82 -15.60
N MET A 139 3.13 5.00 -14.65
CA MET A 139 2.73 5.43 -13.30
C MET A 139 3.86 6.10 -12.51
N TYR A 140 5.08 5.52 -12.47
CA TYR A 140 6.23 6.17 -11.83
C TYR A 140 6.77 7.40 -12.58
N GLY A 141 6.35 7.62 -13.83
CA GLY A 141 6.68 8.81 -14.63
C GLY A 141 5.66 9.95 -14.50
N ASP A 142 4.42 9.64 -14.11
CA ASP A 142 3.31 10.58 -14.00
C ASP A 142 3.15 11.08 -12.55
N THR A 143 3.99 12.03 -12.14
CA THR A 143 3.92 12.65 -10.80
C THR A 143 2.70 13.56 -10.62
N ASP A 144 2.14 14.10 -11.71
CA ASP A 144 0.91 14.92 -11.66
C ASP A 144 -0.32 14.04 -11.34
N GLY A 145 -0.40 12.84 -11.93
CA GLY A 145 -1.41 11.83 -11.62
C GLY A 145 -1.14 11.07 -10.31
N ASN A 146 0.12 11.00 -9.86
CA ASN A 146 0.54 10.24 -8.68
C ASN A 146 1.33 11.13 -7.68
N PRO A 147 0.68 12.13 -7.03
CA PRO A 147 1.37 13.08 -6.14
C PRO A 147 2.04 12.44 -4.92
N GLY A 148 1.68 11.20 -4.55
CA GLY A 148 2.38 10.43 -3.51
C GLY A 148 3.84 10.08 -3.86
N LEU A 149 4.27 10.27 -5.11
CA LEU A 149 5.68 10.16 -5.54
C LEU A 149 6.53 11.39 -5.17
N LEU A 150 5.89 12.53 -4.87
CA LEU A 150 6.53 13.81 -4.52
C LEU A 150 6.16 14.25 -3.10
N TRP A 151 6.02 13.28 -2.19
CA TRP A 151 5.49 13.52 -0.86
C TRP A 151 6.54 14.09 0.11
N ASP A 152 6.22 15.22 0.74
CA ASP A 152 7.02 15.77 1.83
C ASP A 152 6.71 15.02 3.14
N LEU A 153 7.62 14.15 3.57
CA LEU A 153 7.56 13.45 4.87
C LEU A 153 7.77 14.38 6.08
N TYR A 154 8.26 15.60 5.86
CA TYR A 154 8.81 16.48 6.88
C TYR A 154 7.98 17.76 7.10
N ASP A 155 6.87 17.93 6.37
CA ASP A 155 5.97 19.09 6.49
C ASP A 155 5.31 19.24 7.88
N GLY A 156 5.23 18.14 8.63
CA GLY A 156 4.68 18.06 9.98
C GLY A 156 3.15 18.00 10.06
N GLU A 157 2.45 17.90 8.93
CA GLU A 157 0.99 17.85 8.88
C GLU A 157 0.49 16.41 8.69
N LYS A 158 -0.18 15.86 9.71
CA LYS A 158 -0.78 14.52 9.63
C LYS A 158 -1.92 14.48 8.60
N LYS A 159 -1.64 13.85 7.47
CA LYS A 159 -2.50 13.74 6.28
C LYS A 159 -2.67 12.28 5.88
N GLU A 160 -3.75 11.99 5.16
CA GLU A 160 -3.91 10.74 4.42
C GLU A 160 -2.90 10.73 3.26
N TYR A 161 -2.06 9.70 3.18
CA TYR A 161 -1.05 9.57 2.14
C TYR A 161 -1.65 8.97 0.85
N PRO A 162 -1.59 9.66 -0.31
CA PRO A 162 -2.16 9.19 -1.57
C PRO A 162 -1.23 8.15 -2.23
N ILE A 163 -1.44 6.87 -1.90
CA ILE A 163 -0.66 5.74 -2.43
C ILE A 163 -0.73 5.72 -3.98
N PRO A 164 0.41 5.76 -4.70
CA PRO A 164 0.45 5.76 -6.16
C PRO A 164 -0.26 4.59 -6.85
N GLY A 165 -0.70 4.83 -8.10
CA GLY A 165 -1.37 3.85 -8.96
C GLY A 165 -2.87 3.64 -8.66
N PRO A 166 -3.49 2.61 -9.26
CA PRO A 166 -4.92 2.33 -9.08
C PRO A 166 -5.23 1.86 -7.66
N LYS A 167 -6.51 1.85 -7.29
CA LYS A 167 -6.97 1.19 -6.06
C LYS A 167 -6.72 -0.33 -6.11
N VAL A 168 -6.68 -0.98 -4.94
CA VAL A 168 -6.75 -2.45 -4.83
C VAL A 168 -7.95 -3.01 -5.60
N TYR A 169 -7.72 -4.11 -6.32
CA TYR A 169 -8.74 -4.87 -7.02
C TYR A 169 -9.56 -5.73 -6.05
N GLU A 170 -10.85 -5.42 -5.95
CA GLU A 170 -11.81 -6.12 -5.09
C GLU A 170 -12.59 -7.19 -5.86
N ALA A 171 -12.44 -8.45 -5.45
CA ALA A 171 -13.10 -9.60 -6.08
C ALA A 171 -14.64 -9.44 -6.12
N GLY A 172 -15.25 -9.80 -7.25
CA GLY A 172 -16.67 -9.60 -7.53
C GLY A 172 -17.05 -8.18 -7.96
N THR A 173 -16.12 -7.22 -7.94
CA THR A 173 -16.36 -5.87 -8.47
C THR A 173 -16.07 -5.84 -9.97
N ALA A 174 -17.13 -5.69 -10.78
CA ALA A 174 -16.96 -5.39 -12.21
C ALA A 174 -16.26 -4.02 -12.39
N PRO A 175 -15.36 -3.87 -13.39
CA PRO A 175 -14.52 -2.67 -13.51
C PRO A 175 -15.35 -1.39 -13.62
N ALA A 176 -15.07 -0.44 -12.72
CA ALA A 176 -15.82 0.80 -12.56
C ALA A 176 -15.41 1.85 -13.60
N GLY A 177 -15.65 1.55 -14.89
CA GLY A 177 -15.39 2.46 -16.01
C GLY A 177 -16.21 3.75 -15.89
N GLY A 178 -15.57 4.82 -15.41
CA GLY A 178 -16.22 6.09 -15.12
C GLY A 178 -16.61 6.86 -16.38
N ASN A 179 -17.92 6.96 -16.66
CA ASN A 179 -18.46 8.05 -17.48
C ASN A 179 -19.92 8.36 -17.12
N ASN A 180 -20.18 9.62 -16.78
CA ASN A 180 -21.49 10.09 -16.33
C ASN A 180 -22.39 10.45 -17.52
N VAL A 181 -23.41 9.63 -17.79
CA VAL A 181 -24.51 9.97 -18.70
C VAL A 181 -25.85 9.73 -18.00
N ASN A 182 -26.70 10.76 -18.00
CA ASN A 182 -27.88 10.86 -17.16
C ASN A 182 -29.17 10.38 -17.87
N SER A 183 -29.95 9.53 -17.18
CA SER A 183 -31.40 9.31 -17.35
C SER A 183 -31.92 8.61 -18.63
N PRO A 184 -33.19 8.11 -18.64
CA PRO A 184 -33.96 7.53 -17.52
C PRO A 184 -34.83 6.31 -17.88
N SER A 185 -35.08 5.42 -16.90
CA SER A 185 -36.30 4.58 -16.73
C SER A 185 -36.22 3.93 -15.32
N LYS A 186 -37.20 3.94 -14.38
CA LYS A 186 -38.68 3.91 -14.41
C LYS A 186 -39.29 2.63 -14.97
N ASP A 187 -40.27 1.96 -14.36
CA ASP A 187 -40.99 2.07 -13.07
C ASP A 187 -41.67 0.66 -12.87
N VAL A 188 -41.98 0.06 -11.69
CA VAL A 188 -42.01 0.43 -10.26
C VAL A 188 -42.04 -0.86 -9.37
N SER A 189 -41.93 -0.74 -8.02
CA SER A 189 -42.42 -1.62 -6.91
C SER A 189 -42.39 -3.17 -7.07
N SER A 190 -41.65 -3.97 -6.28
CA SER A 190 -41.73 -4.21 -4.82
C SER A 190 -43.04 -4.83 -4.32
N GLU A 191 -42.92 -5.93 -3.56
CA GLU A 191 -43.77 -6.18 -2.38
C GLU A 191 -42.98 -6.91 -1.26
N LYS A 192 -43.54 -6.95 -0.05
CA LYS A 192 -42.87 -7.22 1.23
C LYS A 192 -43.75 -8.13 2.09
N SER A 193 -43.16 -9.08 2.80
CA SER A 193 -43.75 -9.58 4.05
C SER A 193 -42.68 -9.88 5.11
N SER A 194 -43.09 -9.84 6.36
CA SER A 194 -42.30 -10.02 7.58
C SER A 194 -43.16 -10.73 8.59
N GLU A 195 -42.57 -11.51 9.50
CA GLU A 195 -43.25 -11.76 10.78
C GLU A 195 -42.29 -11.92 11.96
N LYS A 196 -42.80 -11.70 13.17
CA LYS A 196 -42.08 -11.48 14.43
C LYS A 196 -42.88 -12.06 15.58
N VAL A 197 -42.23 -12.83 16.46
CA VAL A 197 -42.72 -13.28 17.77
C VAL A 197 -41.49 -13.18 18.72
N THR A 198 -41.32 -12.21 19.63
CA THR A 198 -42.04 -11.86 20.88
C THR A 198 -41.88 -12.88 22.02
N GLU A 199 -40.98 -12.51 22.96
CA GLU A 199 -41.12 -12.61 24.44
C GLU A 199 -41.20 -14.03 25.07
N GLU A 200 -40.84 -14.28 26.34
CA GLU A 200 -40.64 -13.48 27.59
C GLU A 200 -39.19 -13.70 28.17
N GLU A 201 -38.58 -12.78 28.94
CA GLU A 201 -38.41 -12.73 30.45
C GLU A 201 -37.97 -14.06 31.13
N GLU A 202 -37.16 -14.15 32.19
CA GLU A 202 -36.74 -13.26 33.31
C GLU A 202 -35.25 -12.83 33.18
N GLN A 203 -34.72 -11.70 33.68
CA GLN A 203 -34.72 -11.07 35.02
C GLN A 203 -33.77 -11.74 36.05
N ASP A 204 -32.69 -11.03 36.41
CA ASP A 204 -32.05 -11.06 37.74
C ASP A 204 -31.20 -9.78 37.90
N ASP A 205 -31.23 -9.16 39.08
CA ASP A 205 -30.60 -7.86 39.37
C ASP A 205 -29.20 -8.01 40.00
N ASP A 206 -28.33 -7.00 39.84
CA ASP A 206 -27.51 -6.54 40.98
C ASP A 206 -27.00 -5.10 40.79
N GLU A 207 -27.16 -4.27 41.82
CA GLU A 207 -26.63 -2.91 41.86
C GLU A 207 -25.17 -2.91 42.35
N ASN A 208 -24.34 -2.00 41.84
CA ASN A 208 -23.39 -1.34 42.76
C ASN A 208 -23.01 0.07 42.32
N ASP A 209 -23.40 1.03 43.17
CA ASP A 209 -22.84 2.38 43.18
C ASP A 209 -21.34 2.35 43.49
N ASN A 210 -20.56 3.24 42.88
CA ASN A 210 -19.69 4.10 43.69
C ASN A 210 -19.26 5.37 42.96
N LYS A 211 -19.64 6.52 43.52
CA LYS A 211 -19.36 7.85 42.99
C LYS A 211 -18.66 8.71 44.03
N SER A 212 -17.33 8.66 44.07
CA SER A 212 -16.48 9.49 44.92
C SER A 212 -15.06 9.57 44.35
N ASP A 213 -14.31 10.67 44.45
CA ASP A 213 -14.70 12.07 44.68
C ASP A 213 -13.66 13.01 44.03
N LYS A 214 -13.91 14.33 44.05
CA LYS A 214 -13.04 15.38 43.51
C LYS A 214 -11.69 15.44 44.25
N LYS A 215 -10.60 15.64 43.50
CA LYS A 215 -9.58 16.61 43.94
C LYS A 215 -8.83 17.31 42.82
N SER A 216 -9.13 18.59 42.66
CA SER A 216 -8.28 19.54 41.94
C SER A 216 -6.95 19.72 42.66
N ARG A 217 -5.86 19.89 41.89
CA ARG A 217 -4.71 20.73 42.27
C ARG A 217 -4.30 21.58 41.07
N ASN A 218 -3.90 22.81 41.37
CA ASN A 218 -3.52 23.85 40.42
C ASN A 218 -2.17 24.45 40.87
N GLY A 219 -1.38 25.00 39.95
CA GLY A 219 0.01 25.43 40.16
C GLY A 219 0.87 25.05 38.96
N ASN A 220 0.97 25.79 37.85
CA ASN A 220 1.35 27.21 37.68
C ASN A 220 2.85 27.48 37.91
N GLY A 221 3.60 27.65 36.82
CA GLY A 221 4.98 28.15 36.78
C GLY A 221 5.23 28.82 35.41
N LYS A 222 5.84 30.02 35.39
CA LYS A 222 5.86 30.90 34.21
C LYS A 222 7.09 31.79 34.12
N SER A 223 7.85 31.66 33.03
CA SER A 223 8.75 32.64 32.35
C SER A 223 9.17 31.99 31.02
N GLY A 224 9.44 32.66 29.89
CA GLY A 224 9.84 34.05 29.64
C GLY A 224 11.38 34.15 29.53
N ASN A 225 12.01 34.68 28.48
CA ASN A 225 11.53 35.62 27.44
C ASN A 225 12.36 35.60 26.12
N ASN A 226 11.78 36.19 25.07
CA ASN A 226 12.35 37.02 23.99
C ASN A 226 13.28 36.47 22.88
N SER A 227 12.91 36.88 21.65
CA SER A 227 13.75 37.08 20.45
C SER A 227 14.44 38.47 20.50
N PRO A 228 15.40 38.78 19.60
CA PRO A 228 15.05 39.74 18.54
C PRO A 228 15.55 39.36 17.12
N SER A 229 15.10 40.13 16.12
CA SER A 229 15.49 40.09 14.70
C SER A 229 16.17 41.40 14.29
N GLU A 230 17.08 41.35 13.31
CA GLU A 230 17.49 42.48 12.45
C GLU A 230 17.75 41.98 11.00
N THR A 231 17.95 42.91 10.05
CA THR A 231 17.96 42.76 8.57
C THR A 231 19.27 43.32 7.95
N GLU A 232 19.53 43.62 6.66
CA GLU A 232 18.77 43.95 5.41
C GLU A 232 19.60 43.57 4.15
N ASP A 233 18.95 43.47 2.97
CA ASP A 233 19.45 43.87 1.61
C ASP A 233 20.69 43.17 0.94
N ASP A 234 20.94 43.21 -0.39
CA ASP A 234 20.21 43.65 -1.62
C ASP A 234 20.89 43.02 -2.89
N THR A 235 20.27 43.19 -4.08
CA THR A 235 20.77 43.03 -5.48
C THR A 235 20.77 41.65 -6.17
N GLY A 236 20.12 41.62 -7.35
CA GLY A 236 20.46 40.74 -8.50
C GLY A 236 21.27 41.52 -9.56
N PRO A 237 21.18 41.25 -10.89
CA PRO A 237 20.17 40.40 -11.57
C PRO A 237 20.66 39.54 -12.79
N THR A 238 19.73 38.72 -13.31
CA THR A 238 19.67 38.17 -14.70
C THR A 238 20.68 37.11 -15.16
N ALA A 239 20.13 35.96 -15.58
CA ALA A 239 20.62 35.14 -16.68
C ALA A 239 19.41 34.62 -17.50
N THR A 240 19.61 34.25 -18.76
CA THR A 240 18.54 34.04 -19.75
C THR A 240 18.05 32.59 -19.82
N SER A 241 16.78 32.41 -20.21
CA SER A 241 16.13 31.12 -20.49
C SER A 241 16.86 30.26 -21.53
N SER A 242 17.00 28.97 -21.23
CA SER A 242 17.15 27.88 -22.22
C SER A 242 16.33 26.68 -21.75
N SER A 243 15.38 26.23 -22.57
CA SER A 243 14.50 25.10 -22.28
C SER A 243 15.15 23.79 -22.72
N ASP A 244 15.60 22.99 -21.77
CA ASP A 244 15.90 21.56 -21.92
C ASP A 244 15.59 20.89 -20.58
N GLU A 245 14.64 19.96 -20.53
CA GLU A 245 14.27 19.27 -19.30
C GLU A 245 15.22 18.10 -19.02
N PRO A 246 15.84 18.03 -17.83
CA PRO A 246 16.61 16.87 -17.43
C PRO A 246 15.65 15.73 -17.03
N ALA A 247 15.35 14.83 -17.97
CA ALA A 247 14.59 13.62 -17.68
C ALA A 247 15.27 12.84 -16.54
N LEU A 248 14.64 12.82 -15.36
CA LEU A 248 15.20 12.22 -14.16
C LEU A 248 15.42 10.71 -14.39
N SER A 249 16.67 10.28 -14.22
CA SER A 249 17.06 8.91 -14.53
C SER A 249 16.63 7.97 -13.41
N ALA A 250 15.44 7.39 -13.52
CA ALA A 250 15.08 6.16 -12.81
C ALA A 250 16.19 5.12 -13.07
N SER A 251 16.96 4.78 -12.03
CA SER A 251 18.07 3.83 -12.14
C SER A 251 17.57 2.47 -12.61
N SER A 252 18.28 1.88 -13.58
CA SER A 252 17.77 0.83 -14.49
C SER A 252 16.84 -0.21 -13.87
N ILE A 253 15.56 -0.12 -14.20
CA ILE A 253 14.61 -1.22 -14.03
C ILE A 253 14.92 -2.29 -15.09
N ASP A 254 15.83 -3.22 -14.75
CA ASP A 254 16.18 -4.41 -15.54
C ASP A 254 15.53 -5.66 -14.90
N PRO A 255 14.25 -5.98 -15.17
CA PRO A 255 13.45 -6.90 -14.35
C PRO A 255 13.78 -8.41 -14.51
N VAL A 256 14.88 -8.76 -15.21
CA VAL A 256 15.08 -10.11 -15.78
C VAL A 256 16.24 -10.90 -15.15
N ASN A 257 17.22 -10.26 -14.49
CA ASN A 257 18.52 -10.90 -14.19
C ASN A 257 18.84 -11.18 -12.71
N ASN A 258 17.93 -10.94 -11.77
CA ASN A 258 18.10 -11.43 -10.41
C ASN A 258 17.76 -12.92 -10.33
N ASN A 259 18.76 -13.76 -10.03
CA ASN A 259 18.59 -15.20 -9.82
C ASN A 259 17.87 -15.48 -8.50
N ILE A 260 16.54 -15.32 -8.50
CA ILE A 260 15.68 -15.56 -7.35
C ILE A 260 15.75 -17.04 -6.96
N LYS A 261 16.56 -17.35 -5.93
CA LYS A 261 16.36 -18.55 -5.13
C LYS A 261 15.16 -18.29 -4.23
N LEU A 262 14.05 -18.97 -4.51
CA LEU A 262 12.98 -19.13 -3.53
C LEU A 262 13.59 -19.74 -2.26
N GLN A 263 13.81 -18.93 -1.22
CA GLN A 263 14.49 -19.40 0.00
C GLN A 263 13.74 -20.56 0.67
N ARG A 264 12.43 -20.66 0.45
CA ARG A 264 11.53 -21.66 1.04
C ARG A 264 10.50 -22.09 0.00
N PRO A 265 10.13 -23.38 -0.07
CA PRO A 265 9.11 -23.85 -1.00
C PRO A 265 7.71 -23.38 -0.58
N CYS A 266 6.95 -22.91 -1.57
CA CYS A 266 5.54 -22.46 -1.55
C CYS A 266 4.68 -23.04 -0.41
N ASN A 267 4.65 -24.37 -0.25
CA ASN A 267 3.77 -25.07 0.69
C ASN A 267 4.20 -25.06 2.18
N LYS A 268 5.16 -24.22 2.59
CA LYS A 268 5.57 -24.08 4.00
C LYS A 268 4.96 -22.84 4.68
N VAL A 269 3.67 -22.95 5.02
CA VAL A 269 3.00 -22.01 5.93
C VAL A 269 3.81 -21.86 7.24
N ARG A 270 4.44 -20.69 7.42
CA ARG A 270 5.15 -20.32 8.66
C ARG A 270 4.10 -20.11 9.74
N LYS A 271 3.82 -21.14 10.55
CA LYS A 271 2.98 -21.00 11.75
C LYS A 271 3.54 -19.84 12.59
N ARG A 272 2.85 -18.70 12.61
CA ARG A 272 3.18 -17.56 13.49
C ARG A 272 3.37 -18.10 14.90
N ARG A 273 4.54 -17.84 15.51
CA ARG A 273 4.74 -18.14 16.93
C ARG A 273 3.88 -17.15 17.71
N ARG A 274 3.02 -17.70 18.57
CA ARG A 274 2.39 -16.97 19.67
C ARG A 274 3.32 -16.99 20.88
#